data_AF-A0A9P0GV70-F1
#
_entry.id   AF-A0A9P0GV70-F1
#
_cell.length_a   1.000
_cell.length_b   1.000
_cell.length_c   1.000
_cell.angle_alpha   90.00
_cell.angle_beta   90.00
_cell.angle_gamma   90.00
#
_symmetry.space_group_name_H-M   'P 1'
#
loop_
_entity.id
_entity.type
_entity.pdbx_description
1 polymer ?
#
loop_
_entity_poly.entity_id
_entity_poly.type
_entity_poly.pdbx_seq_one_letter_code
_entity_poly.pdbx_strand_id
1 'polypeptide(L)'
;MISSTLLKQYLLYINQHTCLQKLKCIHWMNKKALPQEAYCPTTIEHIANILTHGIWIIPSIVGTLELVNRSKDSDHLLSALIYGATLIFLFSISTSFHCVFYCNKYRHLKNVLHRCDRAMIYVFIAGSYFPWLTLEPLPHEGWASRMRWIVWCLAFIGIAYQQIFHEKYKMLETIFYVIMGIGPVFPILVENRSRCSPKYFSNLPPPEGNNP
;
A
#
# COMPACT_ATOMS: atom_id res chain seq x y z
N MET A 1 35.72 -32.71 33.15
CA MET A 1 34.58 -33.36 32.46
C MET A 1 33.29 -32.92 33.13
N ILE A 2 32.56 -31.98 32.55
CA ILE A 2 31.22 -31.62 33.05
C ILE A 2 30.30 -32.81 32.76
N SER A 3 29.69 -33.38 33.81
CA SER A 3 28.82 -34.54 33.67
C SER A 3 27.66 -34.23 32.72
N SER A 4 27.35 -35.15 31.80
CA SER A 4 26.31 -34.99 30.77
C SER A 4 24.92 -34.70 31.37
N THR A 5 24.70 -35.07 32.63
CA THR A 5 23.50 -34.74 33.40
C THR A 5 23.42 -33.26 33.79
N LEU A 6 24.53 -32.63 34.20
CA LEU A 6 24.58 -31.20 34.55
C LEU A 6 24.32 -30.32 33.32
N LEU A 7 24.86 -30.72 32.16
CA LEU A 7 24.62 -30.00 30.90
C LEU A 7 23.13 -30.06 30.50
N LYS A 8 22.49 -31.23 30.62
CA LYS A 8 21.05 -31.39 30.34
C LYS A 8 20.18 -30.56 31.29
N GLN A 9 20.53 -30.53 32.57
CA GLN A 9 19.79 -29.79 33.58
C GLN A 9 19.93 -28.27 33.40
N TYR A 10 21.12 -27.80 33.01
CA TYR A 10 21.37 -26.40 32.68
C TYR A 10 20.67 -25.98 31.37
N LEU A 11 20.65 -26.83 30.35
CA LEU A 11 19.90 -26.59 29.11
C LEU A 11 18.39 -26.57 29.35
N LEU A 12 17.86 -27.44 30.21
CA LEU A 12 16.44 -27.42 30.62
C LEU A 12 16.10 -26.15 31.40
N TYR A 13 16.98 -25.71 32.29
CA TYR A 13 16.83 -24.45 33.03
C TYR A 13 16.78 -23.24 32.09
N ILE A 14 17.70 -23.14 31.12
CA ILE A 14 17.68 -22.07 30.10
C ILE A 14 16.42 -22.15 29.23
N ASN A 15 15.99 -23.36 28.83
CA ASN A 15 14.79 -23.54 28.02
C ASN A 15 13.50 -23.13 28.77
N GLN A 16 13.40 -23.43 30.07
CA GLN A 16 12.26 -22.99 30.90
C GLN A 16 12.26 -21.48 31.17
N HIS A 17 13.43 -20.83 31.22
CA HIS A 17 13.56 -19.39 31.49
C HIS A 17 13.69 -18.51 30.24
N THR A 18 13.69 -19.08 29.03
CA THR A 18 13.73 -18.29 27.79
C THR A 18 12.40 -17.58 27.56
N CYS A 19 12.48 -16.28 27.27
CA CYS A 19 11.36 -15.42 26.88
C CYS A 19 10.46 -16.03 25.77
N LEU A 20 11.02 -16.91 24.94
CA LEU A 20 10.34 -17.64 23.88
C LEU A 20 9.20 -18.54 24.38
N GLN A 21 9.32 -19.17 25.56
CA GLN A 21 8.21 -19.95 26.12
C GLN A 21 7.07 -19.06 26.59
N LYS A 22 7.39 -17.89 27.17
CA LYS A 22 6.37 -16.87 27.50
C LYS A 22 5.65 -16.37 26.25
N LEU A 23 6.36 -16.20 25.13
CA LEU A 23 5.75 -15.81 23.84
C LEU A 23 4.82 -16.90 23.28
N LYS A 24 5.09 -18.20 23.51
CA LYS A 24 4.21 -19.29 23.10
C LYS A 24 2.89 -19.34 23.87
N CYS A 25 2.86 -18.86 25.11
CA CYS A 25 1.64 -18.80 25.92
C CYS A 25 0.74 -17.60 25.56
N ILE A 26 1.24 -16.65 24.75
CA ILE A 26 0.43 -15.53 24.28
C ILE A 26 -0.53 -16.04 23.22
N HIS A 27 -1.82 -15.77 23.41
CA HIS A 27 -2.84 -16.06 22.41
C HIS A 27 -2.78 -15.00 21.31
N TRP A 28 -2.07 -15.31 20.21
CA TRP A 28 -1.73 -14.35 19.15
C TRP A 28 -2.86 -14.02 18.17
N MET A 29 -3.80 -14.94 17.98
CA MET A 29 -4.79 -14.82 16.91
C MET A 29 -6.18 -15.09 17.44
N ASN A 30 -7.08 -14.13 17.22
CA ASN A 30 -8.46 -14.28 17.63
C ASN A 30 -9.17 -15.36 16.81
N LYS A 31 -10.26 -15.91 17.36
CA LYS A 31 -11.14 -16.80 16.59
C LYS A 31 -11.76 -16.00 15.43
N LYS A 32 -11.90 -16.62 14.25
CA LYS A 32 -12.60 -16.00 13.12
C LYS A 32 -14.00 -15.54 13.56
N ALA A 33 -14.37 -14.33 13.16
CA ALA A 33 -15.72 -13.82 13.37
C ALA A 33 -16.74 -14.74 12.66
N LEU A 34 -17.89 -14.94 13.29
CA LEU A 34 -19.01 -15.63 12.68
C LEU A 34 -19.52 -14.81 11.47
N PRO A 35 -20.16 -15.45 10.45
CA PRO A 35 -20.59 -14.77 9.22
C PRO A 35 -21.50 -13.54 9.42
N GLN A 36 -22.15 -13.42 10.58
CA GLN A 36 -23.09 -12.35 10.92
C GLN A 36 -22.57 -11.41 12.02
N GLU A 37 -21.36 -11.62 12.52
CA GLU A 37 -20.76 -10.80 13.58
C GLU A 37 -19.62 -9.95 13.04
N ALA A 38 -19.53 -8.71 13.53
CA ALA A 38 -18.38 -7.86 13.23
C ALA A 38 -17.13 -8.43 13.92
N TYR A 39 -16.01 -8.46 13.21
CA TYR A 39 -14.74 -8.86 13.80
C TYR A 39 -14.34 -7.85 14.89
N CYS A 40 -14.13 -8.36 16.10
CA CYS A 40 -13.68 -7.58 17.25
C CYS A 40 -12.17 -7.78 17.43
N PRO A 41 -11.33 -6.79 17.09
CA PRO A 41 -9.90 -6.94 17.23
C PRO A 41 -9.48 -6.90 18.70
N THR A 42 -8.41 -7.63 19.03
CA THR A 42 -7.83 -7.60 20.39
C THR A 42 -7.00 -6.34 20.61
N THR A 43 -6.67 -6.03 21.87
CA THR A 43 -5.75 -4.92 22.19
C THR A 43 -4.38 -5.09 21.54
N ILE A 44 -3.89 -6.33 21.44
CA ILE A 44 -2.62 -6.66 20.77
C ILE A 44 -2.71 -6.35 19.28
N GLU A 45 -3.80 -6.73 18.61
CA GLU A 45 -4.03 -6.44 17.20
C GLU A 45 -4.11 -4.94 16.91
N HIS A 46 -4.73 -4.16 17.81
CA HIS A 46 -4.75 -2.70 17.69
C HIS A 46 -3.35 -2.11 17.79
N ILE A 47 -2.56 -2.51 18.78
CA ILE A 47 -1.20 -2.02 18.95
C ILE A 47 -0.32 -2.43 17.76
N ALA A 48 -0.45 -3.67 17.29
CA ALA A 48 0.26 -4.15 16.11
C ALA A 48 -0.05 -3.28 14.89
N ASN A 49 -1.33 -3.02 14.60
CA ASN A 49 -1.74 -2.17 13.48
C ASN A 49 -1.24 -0.72 13.62
N ILE A 50 -1.27 -0.15 14.83
CA ILE A 50 -0.73 1.20 15.07
C ILE A 50 0.77 1.23 14.77
N LEU A 51 1.53 0.23 15.23
CA LEU A 51 2.97 0.18 15.03
C LEU A 51 3.34 -0.09 13.57
N THR A 52 2.67 -1.04 12.91
CA THR A 52 2.96 -1.40 11.53
C THR A 52 2.67 -0.26 10.57
N HIS A 53 1.65 0.57 10.80
CA HIS A 53 1.37 1.72 9.97
C HIS A 53 2.14 2.98 10.40
N GLY A 54 2.26 3.21 11.71
CA GLY A 54 2.90 4.41 12.26
C GLY A 54 4.39 4.50 11.93
N ILE A 55 5.09 3.37 11.87
CA ILE A 55 6.53 3.34 11.53
C ILE A 55 6.80 3.86 10.11
N TRP A 56 5.85 3.72 9.18
CA TRP A 56 6.02 4.13 7.79
C TRP A 56 5.71 5.60 7.53
N ILE A 57 5.15 6.34 8.50
CA ILE A 57 4.89 7.78 8.36
C ILE A 57 6.20 8.54 8.14
N ILE A 58 7.23 8.27 8.95
CA ILE A 58 8.52 8.99 8.87
C ILE A 58 9.22 8.72 7.52
N PRO A 59 9.43 7.46 7.08
CA PRO A 59 9.97 7.18 5.75
C PRO A 59 9.17 7.81 4.62
N SER A 60 7.84 7.87 4.73
CA SER A 60 6.98 8.48 3.71
C SER A 60 7.22 9.98 3.58
N ILE A 61 7.39 10.68 4.70
CA ILE A 61 7.72 12.11 4.71
C ILE A 61 9.11 12.34 4.12
N VAL A 62 10.12 11.61 4.61
CA VAL A 62 11.51 11.75 4.15
C VAL A 62 11.62 11.42 2.65
N GLY A 63 10.99 10.33 2.21
CA GLY A 63 10.95 9.95 0.80
C GLY A 63 10.26 11.01 -0.07
N THR A 64 9.17 11.60 0.41
CA THR A 64 8.49 12.69 -0.32
C THR A 64 9.39 13.92 -0.46
N LEU A 65 10.07 14.33 0.61
CA LEU A 65 11.00 15.45 0.57
C LEU A 65 12.15 15.20 -0.41
N GLU A 66 12.71 13.99 -0.41
CA GLU A 66 13.78 13.62 -1.34
C GLU A 66 13.30 13.61 -2.81
N LEU A 67 12.09 13.09 -3.08
CA LEU A 67 11.50 13.11 -4.41
C LEU A 67 11.27 14.54 -4.92
N VAL A 68 10.77 15.44 -4.05
CA VAL A 68 10.59 16.86 -4.36
C VAL A 68 11.94 17.52 -4.65
N ASN A 69 12.95 17.26 -3.83
CA ASN A 69 14.30 17.83 -4.01
C ASN A 69 14.97 17.37 -5.32
N ARG A 70 14.69 16.14 -5.77
CA ARG A 70 15.21 15.60 -7.03
C ARG A 70 14.38 15.94 -8.26
N SER A 71 13.23 16.60 -8.09
CA SER A 71 12.37 16.95 -9.22
C SER A 71 13.06 17.98 -10.12
N LYS A 72 13.08 17.71 -11.43
CA LYS A 72 13.74 18.56 -12.42
C LYS A 72 12.75 19.46 -13.17
N ASP A 73 11.55 18.95 -13.38
CA ASP A 73 10.49 19.59 -14.17
C ASP A 73 9.16 19.55 -13.39
N SER A 74 8.19 20.34 -13.85
CA SER A 74 6.85 20.41 -13.25
C SER A 74 6.17 19.04 -13.14
N ASP A 75 6.35 18.17 -14.13
CA ASP A 75 5.76 16.82 -14.12
C ASP A 75 6.40 15.91 -13.07
N HIS A 76 7.71 16.03 -12.85
CA HIS A 76 8.42 15.33 -11.78
C HIS A 76 7.95 15.83 -10.41
N LEU A 77 7.81 17.15 -10.24
CA LEU A 77 7.34 17.75 -9.00
C LEU A 77 5.90 17.32 -8.67
N LEU A 78 4.99 17.43 -9.64
CA LEU A 78 3.59 17.04 -9.45
C LEU A 78 3.47 15.55 -9.11
N SER A 79 4.24 14.71 -9.79
CA SER A 79 4.29 13.26 -9.54
C SER A 79 4.81 12.94 -8.13
N ALA A 80 5.88 13.62 -7.69
CA ALA A 80 6.42 13.48 -6.34
C ALA A 80 5.41 13.91 -5.27
N LEU A 81 4.73 15.03 -5.46
CA LEU A 81 3.75 15.56 -4.52
C LEU A 81 2.53 14.66 -4.41
N ILE A 82 1.97 14.18 -5.52
CA ILE A 82 0.79 13.30 -5.51
C ILE A 82 1.13 11.97 -4.85
N TYR A 83 2.19 11.31 -5.28
CA TYR A 83 2.59 10.03 -4.70
C TYR A 83 2.93 10.17 -3.21
N GLY A 84 3.74 11.16 -2.86
CA GLY A 84 4.14 11.42 -1.49
C GLY A 84 2.98 11.78 -0.57
N ALA A 85 2.10 12.69 -0.98
CA ALA A 85 0.93 13.08 -0.19
C ALA A 85 -0.02 11.90 0.05
N THR A 86 -0.29 11.10 -0.99
CA THR A 86 -1.16 9.91 -0.83
C THR A 86 -0.56 8.87 0.10
N LEU A 87 0.76 8.64 0.06
CA LEU A 87 1.46 7.73 0.96
C LEU A 87 1.46 8.23 2.41
N ILE A 88 1.75 9.52 2.63
CA ILE A 88 1.70 10.14 3.97
C ILE A 88 0.29 10.06 4.55
N PHE A 89 -0.73 10.40 3.77
CA PHE A 89 -2.12 10.35 4.22
C PHE A 89 -2.59 8.93 4.51
N LEU A 90 -2.20 7.94 3.70
CA LEU A 90 -2.53 6.53 3.93
C LEU A 90 -2.07 6.10 5.33
N PHE A 91 -0.79 6.28 5.65
CA PHE A 91 -0.25 5.84 6.94
C PHE A 91 -0.75 6.71 8.10
N SER A 92 -0.91 8.02 7.90
CA SER A 92 -1.37 8.93 8.95
C SER A 92 -2.83 8.69 9.34
N ILE A 93 -3.71 8.51 8.35
CA ILE A 93 -5.13 8.23 8.58
C ILE A 93 -5.31 6.85 9.22
N SER A 94 -4.59 5.84 8.73
CA SER A 94 -4.66 4.48 9.29
C SER A 94 -4.18 4.42 10.74
N THR A 95 -3.05 5.06 11.03
CA THR A 95 -2.52 5.17 12.39
C THR A 95 -3.51 5.92 13.30
N SER A 96 -4.05 7.05 12.82
CA SER A 96 -5.04 7.83 13.58
C SER A 96 -6.31 7.03 13.85
N PHE A 97 -6.80 6.27 12.88
CA PHE A 97 -7.97 5.40 13.02
C PHE A 97 -7.76 4.38 14.14
N HIS A 98 -6.66 3.63 14.11
CA HIS A 98 -6.40 2.61 15.12
C HIS A 98 -6.14 3.20 16.52
N CYS A 99 -5.48 4.36 16.61
CA CYS A 99 -5.33 5.09 17.87
C CYS A 99 -6.68 5.52 18.45
N VAL A 100 -7.57 6.10 17.64
CA VAL A 100 -8.92 6.51 18.09
C VAL A 100 -9.78 5.30 18.46
N PHE A 101 -9.64 4.18 17.74
CA PHE A 101 -10.33 2.94 18.07
C PHE A 101 -9.90 2.42 19.45
N TYR A 102 -8.59 2.44 19.72
CA TYR A 102 -8.03 2.02 21.01
C TYR A 102 -8.53 2.88 22.18
N CYS A 103 -8.54 4.21 22.01
CA CYS A 103 -8.99 5.13 23.06
C CYS A 103 -10.51 5.08 23.32
N ASN A 104 -11.31 4.52 22.40
CA ASN A 104 -12.78 4.36 22.47
C ASN A 104 -13.58 5.61 22.90
N LYS A 105 -12.99 6.80 22.78
CA LYS A 105 -13.50 8.04 23.40
C LYS A 105 -14.43 8.84 22.49
N TYR A 106 -14.35 8.63 21.17
CA TYR A 106 -15.07 9.44 20.17
C TYR A 106 -15.71 8.58 19.07
N ARG A 107 -16.99 8.23 19.25
CA ARG A 107 -17.69 7.34 18.31
C ARG A 107 -17.89 7.94 16.91
N HIS A 108 -18.15 9.25 16.82
CA HIS A 108 -18.27 9.94 15.54
C HIS A 108 -16.93 9.96 14.78
N LEU A 109 -15.84 10.35 15.45
CA LEU A 109 -14.51 10.42 14.85
C LEU A 109 -14.03 9.05 14.38
N LYS A 110 -14.31 7.98 15.15
CA LYS A 110 -14.04 6.60 14.75
C LYS A 110 -14.71 6.24 13.43
N ASN A 111 -15.99 6.58 13.25
CA ASN A 111 -16.72 6.28 12.01
C ASN A 111 -16.17 7.06 10.82
N VAL A 112 -15.81 8.33 11.01
CA VAL A 112 -15.21 9.16 9.95
C VAL A 112 -13.84 8.60 9.55
N LEU A 113 -12.95 8.38 10.51
CA LEU A 113 -11.62 7.84 10.25
C LEU A 113 -11.66 6.46 9.61
N HIS A 114 -12.60 5.60 10.02
CA HIS A 114 -12.81 4.30 9.38
C HIS A 114 -13.17 4.41 7.89
N ARG A 115 -14.04 5.38 7.55
CA ARG A 115 -14.40 5.65 6.15
C ARG A 115 -13.23 6.27 5.37
N CYS A 116 -12.46 7.15 6.01
CA CYS A 116 -11.28 7.75 5.40
C CYS A 116 -10.18 6.72 5.15
N ASP A 117 -9.88 5.85 6.11
CA ASP A 117 -8.86 4.80 6.01
C ASP A 117 -9.10 3.89 4.79
N ARG A 118 -10.36 3.46 4.60
CA ARG A 118 -10.73 2.62 3.45
C ARG A 118 -10.74 3.39 2.12
N ALA A 119 -11.16 4.65 2.14
CA ALA A 119 -11.07 5.52 0.97
C ALA A 119 -9.61 5.76 0.55
N MET A 120 -8.68 5.86 1.51
CA MET A 120 -7.27 6.07 1.23
C MET A 120 -6.63 4.94 0.45
N ILE A 121 -7.16 3.71 0.52
CA ILE A 121 -6.67 2.60 -0.32
C ILE A 121 -6.90 2.92 -1.81
N TYR A 122 -8.09 3.40 -2.19
CA TYR A 122 -8.38 3.81 -3.56
C TYR A 122 -7.50 4.97 -4.02
N VAL A 123 -7.34 5.97 -3.16
CA VAL A 123 -6.51 7.15 -3.43
C VAL A 123 -5.04 6.77 -3.57
N PHE A 124 -4.54 5.88 -2.72
CA PHE A 124 -3.15 5.42 -2.75
C PHE A 124 -2.86 4.60 -4.01
N ILE A 125 -3.76 3.70 -4.40
CA ILE A 125 -3.62 2.96 -5.67
C ILE A 125 -3.50 3.96 -6.83
N ALA A 126 -4.40 4.94 -6.92
CA ALA A 126 -4.34 5.95 -7.97
C ALA A 126 -3.07 6.82 -7.92
N GLY A 127 -2.66 7.26 -6.72
CA GLY A 127 -1.46 8.06 -6.49
C GLY A 127 -0.17 7.31 -6.82
N SER A 128 -0.12 5.99 -6.58
CA SER A 128 1.05 5.15 -6.89
C SER A 128 1.29 4.98 -8.39
N TYR A 129 0.23 4.99 -9.21
CA TYR A 129 0.35 4.94 -10.67
C TYR A 129 0.61 6.29 -11.32
N PHE A 130 0.29 7.40 -10.65
CA PHE A 130 0.46 8.74 -11.19
C PHE A 130 1.89 9.05 -11.70
N PRO A 131 2.97 8.84 -10.92
CA PRO A 131 4.35 9.10 -11.38
C PRO A 131 4.69 8.26 -12.61
N TRP A 132 4.29 6.99 -12.59
CA TRP A 132 4.58 6.04 -13.65
C TRP A 132 3.89 6.44 -14.96
N LEU A 133 2.61 6.80 -14.90
CA LEU A 133 1.81 7.24 -16.05
C LEU A 133 2.14 8.65 -16.55
N THR A 134 2.92 9.43 -15.80
CA THR A 134 3.27 10.80 -16.15
C THR A 134 4.71 10.92 -16.65
N LEU A 135 5.65 10.18 -16.06
CA LEU A 135 7.08 10.31 -16.34
C LEU A 135 7.60 9.28 -17.34
N GLU A 136 6.95 8.11 -17.45
CA GLU A 136 7.41 7.09 -18.39
C GLU A 136 6.92 7.44 -19.81
N PRO A 137 7.82 7.63 -20.78
CA PRO A 137 7.41 7.96 -22.14
C PRO A 137 6.80 6.71 -22.77
N LEU A 138 5.47 6.63 -22.91
CA LEU A 138 4.81 5.55 -23.65
C LEU A 138 4.79 5.88 -25.16
N PRO A 139 5.02 4.91 -26.07
CA PRO A 139 5.14 5.16 -27.52
C PRO A 139 3.86 5.66 -28.18
N HIS A 140 2.70 5.31 -27.62
CA HIS A 140 1.42 5.83 -28.09
C HIS A 140 1.08 7.13 -27.37
N GLU A 141 1.19 8.24 -28.09
CA GLU A 141 0.81 9.56 -27.60
C GLU A 141 -0.61 9.54 -26.98
N GLY A 142 -0.72 10.07 -25.76
CA GLY A 142 -1.98 10.22 -25.04
C GLY A 142 -2.55 8.94 -24.39
N TRP A 143 -1.92 7.77 -24.56
CA TRP A 143 -2.40 6.54 -23.91
C TRP A 143 -2.23 6.58 -22.38
N ALA A 144 -1.06 7.00 -21.92
CA ALA A 144 -0.74 7.17 -20.50
C ALA A 144 -1.67 8.18 -19.81
N SER A 145 -1.95 9.30 -20.47
CA SER A 145 -2.88 10.33 -19.98
C SER A 145 -4.31 9.80 -19.85
N ARG A 146 -4.81 9.02 -20.82
CA ARG A 146 -6.13 8.38 -20.74
C ARG A 146 -6.20 7.39 -19.57
N MET A 147 -5.18 6.56 -19.39
CA MET A 147 -5.15 5.60 -18.28
C MET A 147 -5.14 6.31 -16.93
N ARG A 148 -4.41 7.41 -16.79
CA ARG A 148 -4.41 8.23 -15.58
C ARG A 148 -5.83 8.68 -15.21
N TRP A 149 -6.58 9.22 -16.18
CA TRP A 149 -7.97 9.60 -15.95
C TRP A 149 -8.87 8.42 -15.60
N ILE A 150 -8.70 7.27 -16.26
CA ILE A 150 -9.46 6.05 -15.96
C ILE A 150 -9.23 5.60 -14.51
N VAL A 151 -7.97 5.56 -14.07
CA VAL A 151 -7.62 5.14 -12.70
C VAL A 151 -8.21 6.09 -11.67
N TRP A 152 -8.12 7.41 -11.88
CA TRP A 152 -8.71 8.39 -10.98
C TRP A 152 -10.25 8.32 -10.95
N CYS A 153 -10.89 8.17 -12.11
CA CYS A 153 -12.34 7.96 -12.18
C CYS A 153 -12.77 6.69 -11.43
N LEU A 154 -12.06 5.58 -11.63
CA LEU A 154 -12.32 4.33 -10.90
C LEU A 154 -12.11 4.50 -9.39
N ALA A 155 -11.09 5.26 -8.97
CA ALA A 155 -10.88 5.57 -7.56
C ALA A 155 -12.04 6.37 -6.98
N PHE A 156 -12.52 7.41 -7.67
CA PHE A 156 -13.70 8.17 -7.23
C PHE A 156 -14.97 7.31 -7.17
N ILE A 157 -15.21 6.47 -8.18
CA ILE A 157 -16.35 5.54 -8.20
C ILE A 157 -16.25 4.54 -7.05
N GLY A 158 -15.08 3.97 -6.80
CA GLY A 158 -14.82 3.04 -5.71
C GLY A 158 -15.04 3.68 -4.33
N ILE A 159 -14.57 4.91 -4.15
CA ILE A 159 -14.81 5.70 -2.93
C ILE A 159 -16.30 5.98 -2.76
N ALA A 160 -16.98 6.47 -3.80
CA ALA A 160 -18.41 6.76 -3.75
C ALA A 160 -19.23 5.50 -3.41
N TYR A 161 -18.94 4.39 -4.07
CA TYR A 161 -19.52 3.08 -3.79
C TYR A 161 -19.33 2.69 -2.32
N GLN A 162 -18.10 2.81 -1.82
CA GLN A 162 -17.76 2.52 -0.44
C GLN A 162 -18.49 3.41 0.57
N GLN A 163 -18.67 4.70 0.28
CA GLN A 163 -19.41 5.61 1.15
C GLN A 163 -20.91 5.27 1.18
N ILE A 164 -21.50 4.86 0.05
CA ILE A 164 -22.95 4.58 -0.07
C ILE A 164 -23.31 3.21 0.51
N PHE A 165 -22.57 2.15 0.18
CA PHE A 165 -22.93 0.77 0.50
C PHE A 165 -22.28 0.22 1.78
N HIS A 166 -21.56 1.08 2.53
CA HIS A 166 -20.93 0.83 3.84
C HIS A 166 -20.94 -0.62 4.33
N GLU A 167 -19.86 -1.37 4.06
CA GLU A 167 -19.65 -2.78 4.47
C GLU A 167 -20.61 -3.85 3.95
N LYS A 168 -21.67 -3.50 3.20
CA LYS A 168 -22.69 -4.47 2.77
C LYS A 168 -22.13 -5.55 1.83
N TYR A 169 -21.14 -5.22 1.00
CA TYR A 169 -20.56 -6.15 0.02
C TYR A 169 -19.03 -6.13 0.03
N LYS A 170 -18.43 -6.66 1.09
CA LYS A 170 -16.96 -6.74 1.28
C LYS A 170 -16.24 -7.40 0.09
N MET A 171 -16.84 -8.41 -0.52
CA MET A 171 -16.31 -9.10 -1.72
C MET A 171 -16.17 -8.16 -2.93
N LEU A 172 -17.15 -7.28 -3.16
CA LEU A 172 -17.16 -6.42 -4.35
C LEU A 172 -16.09 -5.34 -4.25
N GLU A 173 -15.90 -4.79 -3.06
CA GLU A 173 -14.83 -3.84 -2.77
C GLU A 173 -13.44 -4.44 -3.01
N THR A 174 -13.20 -5.67 -2.57
CA THR A 174 -11.95 -6.39 -2.86
C THR A 174 -11.74 -6.57 -4.37
N ILE A 175 -12.80 -6.89 -5.12
CA ILE A 175 -12.72 -6.99 -6.59
C ILE A 175 -12.33 -5.64 -7.20
N PHE A 176 -12.92 -4.53 -6.76
CA PHE A 176 -12.54 -3.20 -7.23
C PHE A 176 -11.07 -2.89 -6.96
N TYR A 177 -10.55 -3.20 -5.77
CA TYR A 177 -9.13 -3.02 -5.46
C TYR A 177 -8.22 -3.81 -6.40
N VAL A 178 -8.55 -5.08 -6.64
CA VAL A 178 -7.76 -5.95 -7.53
C VAL A 178 -7.81 -5.45 -8.97
N ILE A 179 -8.98 -5.05 -9.46
CA ILE A 179 -9.13 -4.49 -10.81
C ILE A 179 -8.32 -3.20 -10.96
N MET A 180 -8.37 -2.29 -9.99
CA MET A 180 -7.57 -1.07 -10.05
C MET A 180 -6.06 -1.33 -9.92
N GLY A 181 -5.65 -2.33 -9.15
CA GLY A 181 -4.23 -2.68 -8.97
C GLY A 181 -3.63 -3.51 -10.12
N ILE A 182 -4.44 -4.20 -10.92
CA ILE A 182 -3.94 -5.00 -12.06
C ILE A 182 -4.21 -4.30 -13.38
N GLY A 183 -5.30 -3.54 -13.48
CA GLY A 183 -5.75 -2.88 -14.71
C GLY A 183 -4.63 -2.08 -15.40
N PRO A 184 -3.93 -1.19 -14.69
CA PRO A 184 -2.83 -0.42 -15.28
C PRO A 184 -1.62 -1.27 -15.70
N VAL A 185 -1.43 -2.48 -15.16
CA VAL A 185 -0.28 -3.36 -15.48
C VAL A 185 -0.43 -4.01 -16.86
N PHE A 186 -1.63 -4.42 -17.23
CA PHE A 186 -1.89 -5.09 -18.52
C PHE A 186 -1.36 -4.32 -19.73
N PRO A 187 -1.71 -3.03 -19.89
CA PRO A 187 -1.24 -2.23 -21.01
C PRO A 187 0.27 -2.00 -21.00
N ILE A 188 0.86 -1.88 -19.82
CA ILE A 188 2.32 -1.74 -19.66
C ILE A 188 3.02 -2.96 -20.21
N LEU A 189 2.53 -4.15 -19.86
CA LEU A 189 3.08 -5.41 -20.36
C LEU A 189 2.90 -5.55 -21.87
N VAL A 190 1.72 -5.17 -22.39
CA VAL A 190 1.46 -5.15 -23.83
C VAL A 190 2.44 -4.23 -24.55
N GLU A 191 2.68 -3.04 -24.00
CA GLU A 191 3.56 -2.04 -24.60
C GLU A 191 5.05 -2.45 -24.54
N ASN A 192 5.51 -2.96 -23.40
CA ASN A 192 6.88 -3.47 -23.27
C ASN A 192 7.15 -4.62 -24.25
N ARG A 193 6.16 -5.48 -24.50
CA ARG A 193 6.26 -6.52 -25.53
C ARG A 193 6.39 -5.92 -26.93
N SER A 194 5.69 -4.83 -27.23
CA SER A 194 5.77 -4.13 -28.53
C SER A 194 7.15 -3.53 -28.78
N ARG A 195 7.78 -2.92 -27.78
CA ARG A 195 9.14 -2.36 -27.87
C ARG A 195 10.22 -3.41 -28.15
N CYS A 196 10.12 -4.57 -27.53
CA CYS A 196 11.05 -5.67 -27.74
C CYS A 196 10.80 -6.45 -29.04
N SER A 197 9.80 -6.06 -29.85
CA SER A 197 9.49 -6.72 -31.11
C SER A 197 10.50 -6.32 -32.21
N PRO A 198 11.01 -7.27 -33.02
CA PRO A 198 11.93 -6.98 -34.13
C PRO A 198 11.42 -5.93 -35.12
N LYS A 199 10.09 -5.82 -35.25
CA LYS A 199 9.42 -4.82 -36.12
C LYS A 199 9.61 -3.37 -35.65
N TYR A 200 9.90 -3.14 -34.37
CA TYR A 200 10.20 -1.80 -33.86
C TYR A 200 11.56 -1.34 -34.37
N PHE A 201 12.57 -2.21 -34.28
CA PHE A 201 13.94 -1.92 -34.73
C PHE A 201 14.05 -1.70 -36.23
N SER A 202 13.21 -2.36 -37.04
CA SER A 202 13.18 -2.14 -38.50
C SER A 202 12.57 -0.80 -38.92
N ASN A 203 11.86 -0.11 -38.02
CA ASN A 203 11.22 1.17 -38.29
C ASN A 203 11.94 2.36 -37.62
N LEU A 204 13.08 2.13 -36.95
CA LEU A 204 13.88 3.21 -36.40
C LEU A 204 14.52 4.02 -37.54
N PRO A 205 14.51 5.36 -37.48
CA PRO A 205 15.26 6.17 -38.43
C PRO A 205 16.75 5.81 -38.33
N PRO A 206 17.50 5.83 -39.45
CA PRO A 206 18.93 5.57 -39.42
C PRO A 206 19.61 6.58 -38.49
N PRO A 207 20.64 6.16 -37.73
CA PRO A 207 21.36 7.08 -36.86
C PRO A 207 21.91 8.23 -37.70
N GLU A 208 21.67 9.47 -37.27
CA GLU A 208 22.30 10.65 -37.86
C GLU A 208 23.81 10.45 -37.81
N GLY A 209 24.41 10.24 -38.99
CA GLY A 209 25.84 10.12 -39.11
C GLY A 209 26.48 11.42 -38.65
N ASN A 210 27.34 11.32 -37.63
CA ASN A 210 28.31 12.38 -37.34
C ASN A 210 29.16 12.57 -38.61
N ASN A 211 28.86 13.63 -39.36
CA ASN A 211 29.76 14.08 -40.41
C ASN A 211 31.08 14.51 -39.74
N PRO A 212 32.23 14.06 -40.27
CA PRO A 212 33.54 14.31 -39.67
C PRO A 212 33.93 15.79 -39.64
#